data_AF-A0A522R6P7-F1
#
_entry.id   AF-A0A522R6P7-F1
#
_cell.length_a   1.000
_cell.length_b   1.000
_cell.length_c   1.000
_cell.angle_alpha   90.00
_cell.angle_beta   90.00
_cell.angle_gamma   90.00
#
_symmetry.space_group_name_H-M   'P 1'
#
loop_
_entity.id
_entity.type
_entity.pdbx_description
1 polymer ?
#
loop_
_entity_poly.entity_id
_entity_poly.type
_entity_poly.pdbx_seq_one_letter_code
_entity_poly.pdbx_strand_id
1 'polypeptide(L)'
;LAEAGHAYGDFDAHNGLWEMAIKTADSCLARMALVPRVLEARGLDVTPGMIARLRSVGDDATADVLEIILREEILHVAAGTRWFRFCCEREGREPDPTFRALLAEYVPAGLRGPFNLDARRAAGFGDAELSNLAGT
;
A
#
# COMPACT_ATOMS: atom_id res chain seq x y z
N LEU A 1 -21.92 6.02 7.29
CA LEU A 1 -21.98 5.56 8.70
C LEU A 1 -23.30 5.95 9.36
N ALA A 2 -23.63 7.24 9.44
CA ALA A 2 -24.89 7.70 10.04
C ALA A 2 -26.14 7.08 9.37
N GLU A 3 -26.14 6.94 8.04
CA GLU A 3 -27.21 6.27 7.28
C GLU A 3 -27.40 4.79 7.66
N ALA A 4 -26.36 4.14 8.18
CA ALA A 4 -26.39 2.77 8.69
C ALA A 4 -26.59 2.72 10.22
N GLY A 5 -26.85 3.86 10.89
CA GLY A 5 -27.05 3.93 12.33
C GLY A 5 -25.78 3.93 13.17
N HIS A 6 -24.62 4.23 12.57
CA HIS A 6 -23.32 4.21 13.24
C HIS A 6 -22.60 5.56 13.23
N ALA A 7 -21.76 5.80 14.22
CA ALA A 7 -20.85 6.94 14.35
C ALA A 7 -19.39 6.54 14.07
N TYR A 8 -18.54 7.55 13.86
CA TYR A 8 -17.10 7.32 13.75
C TYR A 8 -16.56 6.81 15.09
N GLY A 9 -15.88 5.65 15.06
CA GLY A 9 -15.37 4.97 16.25
C GLY A 9 -16.23 3.80 16.75
N ASP A 10 -17.40 3.53 16.15
CA ASP A 10 -18.26 2.39 16.52
C ASP A 10 -17.69 1.02 16.10
N PHE A 11 -16.74 1.02 15.17
CA PHE A 11 -16.09 -0.19 14.66
C PHE A 11 -14.60 -0.16 14.98
N ASP A 12 -14.05 -1.34 15.28
CA ASP A 12 -12.62 -1.50 15.49
C ASP A 12 -11.84 -1.12 14.23
N ALA A 13 -10.84 -0.25 14.41
CA ALA A 13 -9.88 0.06 13.37
C ALA A 13 -8.70 -0.92 13.45
N HIS A 14 -8.19 -1.33 12.29
CA HIS A 14 -6.93 -2.06 12.26
C HIS A 14 -5.75 -1.14 12.62
N ASN A 15 -4.76 -1.67 13.34
CA ASN A 15 -3.61 -0.89 13.82
C ASN A 15 -2.34 -1.07 12.97
N GLY A 16 -2.43 -1.76 11.83
CA GLY A 16 -1.25 -2.21 11.07
C GLY A 16 -0.31 -1.08 10.62
N LEU A 17 -0.86 0.05 10.18
CA LEU A 17 -0.05 1.23 9.81
C LEU A 17 0.75 1.78 11.00
N TRP A 18 0.10 1.87 12.16
CA TRP A 18 0.74 2.36 13.39
C TRP A 18 1.77 1.37 13.93
N GLU A 19 1.49 0.08 13.92
CA GLU A 19 2.45 -0.96 14.31
C GLU A 19 3.70 -0.90 13.45
N MET A 20 3.55 -0.76 12.13
CA MET A 20 4.70 -0.61 11.23
C MET A 20 5.43 0.72 11.43
N ALA A 21 4.70 1.81 11.70
CA ALA A 21 5.30 3.08 12.04
C ALA A 21 6.17 2.99 13.30
N ILE A 22 5.72 2.27 14.34
CA ILE A 22 6.51 2.01 15.55
C ILE A 22 7.74 1.15 15.21
N LYS A 23 7.58 0.05 14.47
CA LYS A 23 8.68 -0.86 14.10
C LYS A 23 9.77 -0.19 13.27
N THR A 24 9.43 0.87 12.55
CA THR A 24 10.34 1.63 11.67
C THR A 24 10.69 3.00 12.25
N ALA A 25 10.45 3.23 13.54
CA ALA A 25 10.57 4.55 14.15
C ALA A 25 11.98 5.15 14.13
N ASP A 26 12.98 4.29 14.06
CA ASP A 26 14.40 4.62 14.00
C ASP A 26 14.93 4.76 12.57
N SER A 27 14.16 4.42 11.55
CA SER A 27 14.61 4.40 10.15
C SER A 27 13.58 5.00 9.19
N CYS A 28 13.88 6.21 8.70
CA CYS A 28 13.07 6.85 7.66
C CYS A 28 13.06 6.02 6.37
N LEU A 29 14.21 5.45 5.99
CA LEU A 29 14.35 4.53 4.85
C LEU A 29 13.37 3.35 4.96
N ALA A 30 13.37 2.65 6.10
CA ALA A 30 12.49 1.51 6.34
C ALA A 30 11.02 1.94 6.36
N ARG A 31 10.71 3.08 7.00
CA ARG A 31 9.35 3.61 7.07
C ARG A 31 8.80 3.92 5.68
N MET A 32 9.57 4.60 4.84
CA MET A 32 9.16 4.95 3.47
C MET A 32 9.08 3.71 2.57
N ALA A 33 9.84 2.66 2.85
CA ALA A 33 9.70 1.38 2.17
C ALA A 33 8.42 0.64 2.57
N LEU A 34 8.07 0.61 3.86
CA LEU A 34 7.08 -0.36 4.37
C LEU A 34 5.69 0.24 4.58
N VAL A 35 5.57 1.49 5.01
CA VAL A 35 4.24 2.08 5.25
C VAL A 35 3.56 2.40 3.92
N PRO A 36 4.08 3.31 3.06
CA PRO A 36 3.38 3.67 1.83
C PRO A 36 3.54 2.63 0.71
N ARG A 37 4.69 1.97 0.56
CA ARG A 37 4.90 1.03 -0.56
C ARG A 37 4.44 -0.40 -0.27
N VAL A 38 4.14 -0.75 0.97
CA VAL A 38 3.64 -2.10 1.30
C VAL A 38 2.22 -2.06 1.86
N LEU A 39 2.00 -1.31 2.94
CA LEU A 39 0.70 -1.30 3.60
C LEU A 39 -0.34 -0.48 2.83
N GLU A 40 -0.01 0.76 2.44
CA GLU A 40 -0.91 1.60 1.62
C GLU A 40 -1.08 1.01 0.22
N ALA A 41 0.00 0.52 -0.40
CA ALA A 41 -0.06 -0.17 -1.70
C ALA A 41 -1.02 -1.38 -1.73
N ARG A 42 -1.43 -1.92 -0.57
CA ARG A 42 -2.48 -2.93 -0.48
C ARG A 42 -3.83 -2.41 -0.97
N GLY A 43 -4.12 -1.13 -0.76
CA GLY A 43 -5.33 -0.47 -1.27
C GLY A 43 -5.43 -0.56 -2.80
N LEU A 44 -4.31 -0.44 -3.52
CA LEU A 44 -4.27 -0.59 -4.97
C LEU A 44 -4.70 -1.99 -5.44
N ASP A 45 -4.40 -3.01 -4.63
CA ASP A 45 -4.65 -4.41 -4.95
C ASP A 45 -6.08 -4.84 -4.57
N VAL A 46 -6.58 -4.41 -3.40
CA VAL A 46 -7.83 -4.95 -2.83
C VAL A 46 -9.07 -4.14 -3.18
N THR A 47 -8.94 -2.81 -3.31
CA THR A 47 -10.08 -1.92 -3.53
C THR A 47 -10.83 -2.21 -4.83
N PRO A 48 -10.18 -2.60 -5.96
CA PRO A 48 -10.92 -3.00 -7.16
C PRO A 48 -11.92 -4.14 -6.90
N GLY A 49 -11.55 -5.15 -6.10
CA GLY A 49 -12.44 -6.25 -5.75
C GLY A 49 -13.59 -5.81 -4.84
N MET A 50 -13.34 -4.86 -3.94
CA MET A 50 -14.38 -4.26 -3.08
C MET A 50 -15.39 -3.45 -3.91
N ILE A 51 -14.92 -2.63 -4.85
CA ILE A 51 -15.76 -1.87 -5.79
C ILE A 51 -16.67 -2.82 -6.58
N ALA A 52 -16.09 -3.87 -7.19
CA ALA A 52 -16.86 -4.85 -7.96
C ALA A 52 -17.95 -5.53 -7.11
N ARG A 53 -17.63 -5.87 -5.85
CA ARG A 53 -18.59 -6.47 -4.93
C ARG A 53 -19.72 -5.51 -4.56
N LEU A 54 -19.43 -4.25 -4.26
CA LEU A 54 -20.44 -3.24 -3.93
C LEU A 54 -21.39 -2.99 -5.09
N ARG A 55 -20.85 -2.84 -6.31
CA ARG A 55 -21.67 -2.73 -7.53
C ARG A 55 -22.56 -3.95 -7.74
N SER A 56 -22.05 -5.17 -7.48
CA SER A 56 -22.85 -6.40 -7.62
C SER A 56 -24.05 -6.50 -6.68
N VAL A 57 -24.05 -5.76 -5.57
CA VAL A 57 -25.16 -5.70 -4.60
C VAL A 57 -25.98 -4.41 -4.71
N GLY A 58 -25.72 -3.57 -5.73
CA GLY A 58 -26.45 -2.34 -6.01
C GLY A 58 -26.05 -1.13 -5.15
N ASP A 59 -24.91 -1.18 -4.46
CA ASP A 59 -24.38 -0.04 -3.70
C ASP A 59 -23.39 0.77 -4.54
N ASP A 60 -23.91 1.42 -5.58
CA ASP A 60 -23.11 2.23 -6.51
C ASP A 60 -22.54 3.49 -5.84
N ALA A 61 -23.28 4.09 -4.91
CA ALA A 61 -22.84 5.31 -4.22
C ALA A 61 -21.55 5.08 -3.42
N THR A 62 -21.45 3.97 -2.67
CA THR A 62 -20.22 3.63 -1.95
C THR A 62 -19.11 3.22 -2.91
N ALA A 63 -19.44 2.50 -3.98
CA ALA A 63 -18.46 2.11 -5.01
C ALA A 63 -17.81 3.33 -5.68
N ASP A 64 -18.58 4.35 -6.03
CA ASP A 64 -18.10 5.59 -6.65
C ASP A 64 -17.13 6.35 -5.72
N VAL A 65 -17.38 6.35 -4.40
CA VAL A 65 -16.44 6.93 -3.42
C VAL A 65 -15.12 6.14 -3.37
N LEU A 66 -15.18 4.81 -3.39
CA LEU A 66 -13.98 3.97 -3.41
C LEU A 66 -13.15 4.14 -4.69
N GLU A 67 -13.77 4.46 -5.83
CA GLU A 67 -13.05 4.77 -7.07
C GLU A 67 -12.22 6.06 -6.93
N ILE A 68 -12.75 7.08 -6.24
CA ILE A 68 -12.01 8.31 -5.94
C ILE A 68 -10.82 7.99 -5.02
N ILE A 69 -11.06 7.24 -3.94
CA ILE A 69 -10.02 6.83 -2.98
C ILE A 69 -8.92 6.02 -3.69
N LEU A 70 -9.29 5.04 -4.51
CA LEU A 70 -8.33 4.22 -5.26
C LEU A 70 -7.44 5.07 -6.19
N ARG A 71 -8.02 6.08 -6.85
CA ARG A 71 -7.26 7.00 -7.72
C ARG A 71 -6.26 7.82 -6.93
N GLU A 72 -6.65 8.32 -5.76
CA GLU A 72 -5.77 9.09 -4.87
C GLU A 72 -4.66 8.24 -4.27
N GLU A 73 -4.94 6.96 -4.00
CA GLU A 73 -3.99 6.03 -3.40
C GLU A 73 -2.74 5.82 -4.26
N ILE A 74 -2.84 5.91 -5.58
CA ILE A 74 -1.67 5.85 -6.48
C ILE A 74 -0.67 6.96 -6.13
N LEU A 75 -1.14 8.17 -5.82
CA LEU A 75 -0.28 9.30 -5.49
C LEU A 75 0.34 9.17 -4.10
N HIS A 76 -0.37 8.58 -3.13
CA HIS A 76 0.17 8.27 -1.81
C HIS A 76 1.33 7.28 -1.92
N VAL A 77 1.11 6.18 -2.62
CA VAL A 77 2.14 5.15 -2.85
C VAL A 77 3.31 5.73 -3.66
N ALA A 78 3.04 6.57 -4.66
CA ALA A 78 4.08 7.26 -5.45
C ALA A 78 4.93 8.21 -4.60
N ALA A 79 4.32 8.93 -3.66
CA ALA A 79 5.05 9.76 -2.71
C ALA A 79 5.98 8.90 -1.84
N GLY A 80 5.50 7.73 -1.39
CA GLY A 80 6.33 6.73 -0.70
C GLY A 80 7.52 6.26 -1.53
N THR A 81 7.30 5.88 -2.79
CA THR A 81 8.37 5.50 -3.72
C THR A 81 9.42 6.60 -3.88
N ARG A 82 8.99 7.84 -4.06
CA ARG A 82 9.89 9.00 -4.20
C ARG A 82 10.76 9.17 -2.96
N TRP A 83 10.17 9.16 -1.77
CA TRP A 83 10.90 9.35 -0.52
C TRP A 83 11.80 8.17 -0.16
N PHE A 84 11.38 6.94 -0.45
CA PHE A 84 12.22 5.76 -0.31
C PHE A 84 13.49 5.86 -1.17
N ARG A 85 13.35 6.23 -2.45
CA ARG A 85 14.49 6.43 -3.36
C ARG A 85 15.40 7.56 -2.89
N PHE A 86 14.83 8.67 -2.42
CA PHE A 86 15.59 9.77 -1.82
C PHE A 86 16.42 9.30 -0.60
N CYS A 87 15.83 8.49 0.29
CA CYS A 87 16.56 7.92 1.42
C CYS A 87 17.67 6.97 0.97
N CYS A 88 17.42 6.13 -0.04
CA CYS A 88 18.44 5.24 -0.62
C CYS A 88 19.62 6.03 -1.17
N GLU A 89 19.36 7.07 -1.98
CA GLU A 89 20.39 7.93 -2.55
C GLU A 89 21.23 8.61 -1.45
N ARG A 90 20.57 9.19 -0.45
CA ARG A 90 21.23 9.85 0.68
C ARG A 90 22.12 8.91 1.50
N GLU A 91 21.75 7.64 1.60
CA GLU A 91 22.51 6.60 2.31
C GLU A 91 23.49 5.84 1.42
N GLY A 92 23.57 6.15 0.12
CA GLY A 92 24.43 5.43 -0.84
C GLY A 92 24.02 3.97 -1.07
N ARG A 93 22.71 3.69 -1.02
CA ARG A 93 22.13 2.35 -1.18
C ARG A 93 21.42 2.21 -2.53
N GLU A 94 21.50 1.02 -3.13
CA GLU A 94 20.70 0.66 -4.29
C GLU A 94 19.24 0.35 -3.86
N PRO A 95 18.21 0.97 -4.47
CA PRO A 95 16.81 0.85 -4.02
C PRO A 95 16.26 -0.58 -4.04
N ASP A 96 16.40 -1.30 -5.14
CA ASP A 96 15.81 -2.63 -5.34
C ASP A 96 16.32 -3.69 -4.33
N PRO A 97 17.64 -3.90 -4.14
CA PRO A 97 18.13 -4.84 -3.14
C PRO A 97 17.80 -4.37 -1.71
N THR A 98 17.77 -3.07 -1.46
CA THR A 98 17.39 -2.51 -0.15
C THR A 98 15.93 -2.80 0.18
N PHE A 99 15.02 -2.57 -0.77
CA PHE A 99 13.60 -2.87 -0.60
C PHE A 99 13.38 -4.36 -0.33
N ARG A 100 14.07 -5.23 -1.08
CA ARG A 100 14.00 -6.68 -0.89
C ARG A 100 14.48 -7.13 0.49
N ALA A 101 15.57 -6.55 0.98
CA ALA A 101 16.09 -6.82 2.32
C ALA A 101 15.10 -6.38 3.41
N LEU A 102 14.53 -5.18 3.29
CA LEU A 102 13.53 -4.66 4.22
C LEU A 102 12.24 -5.51 4.21
N LEU A 103 11.79 -5.98 3.04
CA LEU A 103 10.67 -6.91 2.96
C LEU A 103 10.96 -8.23 3.68
N ALA A 104 12.15 -8.81 3.49
CA ALA A 104 12.52 -10.06 4.15
C ALA A 104 12.61 -9.91 5.68
N GLU A 105 13.08 -8.76 6.15
CA GLU A 105 13.22 -8.45 7.58
C GLU A 105 11.86 -8.21 8.27
N TYR A 106 11.03 -7.34 7.70
CA TYR A 106 9.81 -6.86 8.36
C TYR A 106 8.54 -7.63 7.95
N VAL A 107 8.58 -8.33 6.81
CA VAL A 107 7.45 -9.06 6.24
C VAL A 107 7.88 -10.48 5.87
N PRO A 108 8.33 -11.30 6.84
CA PRO A 108 8.92 -12.63 6.58
C PRO A 108 7.94 -13.62 5.95
N ALA A 109 6.63 -13.41 6.12
CA ALA A 109 5.58 -14.20 5.48
C ALA A 109 5.39 -13.86 3.99
N GLY A 110 6.10 -12.85 3.47
CA GLY A 110 5.95 -12.33 2.12
C GLY A 110 4.68 -11.51 1.92
N LEU A 111 4.57 -10.91 0.73
CA LEU A 111 3.37 -10.22 0.29
C LEU A 111 2.45 -11.21 -0.42
N ARG A 112 1.15 -11.08 -0.20
CA ARG A 112 0.15 -11.95 -0.83
C ARG A 112 -0.59 -11.21 -1.93
N GLY A 113 -0.60 -11.80 -3.12
CA GLY A 113 -1.40 -11.31 -4.24
C GLY A 113 -2.93 -11.52 -4.05
N PRO A 114 -3.72 -11.28 -5.11
CA PRO A 114 -3.28 -10.75 -6.40
C PRO A 114 -2.77 -9.30 -6.28
N PHE A 115 -1.84 -8.91 -7.15
CA PHE A 115 -1.29 -7.55 -7.20
C PHE A 115 -1.84 -6.77 -8.39
N ASN A 116 -2.16 -5.50 -8.17
CA ASN A 116 -2.47 -4.57 -9.25
C ASN A 116 -1.16 -4.01 -9.83
N LEU A 117 -0.53 -4.77 -10.72
CA LEU A 117 0.80 -4.45 -11.27
C LEU A 117 0.81 -3.11 -12.01
N ASP A 118 -0.29 -2.75 -12.70
CA ASP A 118 -0.36 -1.49 -13.44
C ASP A 118 -0.46 -0.29 -12.50
N ALA A 119 -1.27 -0.37 -11.44
CA ALA A 119 -1.34 0.69 -10.43
C ALA A 119 -0.02 0.82 -9.65
N ARG A 120 0.62 -0.30 -9.29
CA ARG A 120 1.94 -0.28 -8.64
C ARG A 120 3.01 0.30 -9.58
N ARG A 121 3.00 -0.01 -10.87
CA ARG A 121 3.88 0.62 -11.86
C ARG A 121 3.64 2.13 -11.95
N ALA A 122 2.38 2.57 -11.99
CA ALA A 122 2.02 3.98 -11.96
C ALA A 122 2.47 4.68 -10.66
N ALA A 123 2.52 3.95 -9.55
CA ALA A 123 3.06 4.41 -8.27
C ALA A 123 4.61 4.35 -8.20
N GLY A 124 5.28 4.05 -9.32
CA GLY A 124 6.73 4.16 -9.48
C GLY A 124 7.53 2.90 -9.15
N PHE A 125 6.92 1.74 -8.96
CA PHE A 125 7.64 0.48 -8.80
C PHE A 125 8.39 0.13 -10.09
N GLY A 126 9.63 -0.33 -9.96
CA GLY A 126 10.44 -0.79 -11.08
C GLY A 126 10.00 -2.16 -11.61
N ASP A 127 10.29 -2.46 -12.87
CA ASP A 127 9.90 -3.75 -13.48
C ASP A 127 10.50 -4.96 -12.74
N ALA A 128 11.75 -4.85 -12.29
CA ALA A 128 12.38 -5.89 -11.49
C ALA A 128 11.65 -6.12 -10.16
N GLU A 129 11.20 -5.06 -9.48
CA GLU A 129 10.39 -5.18 -8.26
C GLU A 129 9.06 -5.88 -8.54
N LEU A 130 8.37 -5.48 -9.60
CA LEU A 130 7.07 -6.03 -10.01
C LEU A 130 7.18 -7.51 -10.41
N SER A 131 8.24 -7.91 -11.12
CA SER A 131 8.46 -9.32 -11.47
C SER A 131 8.63 -10.21 -10.24
N ASN A 132 9.28 -9.72 -9.18
CA ASN A 132 9.41 -10.48 -7.93
C ASN A 132 8.08 -10.63 -7.20
N LEU A 133 7.18 -9.63 -7.31
CA LEU A 133 5.82 -9.71 -6.74
C LEU A 133 4.92 -10.65 -7.57
N ALA A 134 5.08 -10.71 -8.89
CA ALA A 134 4.27 -11.57 -9.74
C ALA A 134 4.62 -13.08 -9.64
N GLY A 135 5.80 -13.41 -9.09
CA GLY A 135 6.28 -14.78 -8.94
C GLY A 135 5.89 -15.48 -7.63
N THR A 136 5.12 -14.81 -6.76
CA THR A 136 4.58 -15.35 -5.50
C THR A 136 3.08 -15.62 -5.61
#